data_AF-A0A1Y5S2Q4-F1
#
_entry.id   AF-A0A1Y5S2Q4-F1
#
_cell.length_a   1.000
_cell.length_b   1.000
_cell.length_c   1.000
_cell.angle_alpha   90.00
_cell.angle_beta   90.00
_cell.angle_gamma   90.00
#
_symmetry.space_group_name_H-M   'P 1'
#
loop_
_entity.id
_entity.type
_entity.pdbx_description
1 polymer ?
#
loop_
_entity_poly.entity_id
_entity_poly.type
_entity_poly.pdbx_seq_one_letter_code
_entity_poly.pdbx_strand_id
1 'polypeptide(L)'
;MLARGQRNRDIQFYFNRQERPVNSGRISQIRGGTYGRDVPTANDAALDAFLITFTPREVGVVVEDNTATQRRTLADRAHGRFERRSDGQWYLADGETSEQECKESFDPRRLTPIVRAVAGLANNRGGFVFIGVTDDECRVVGLPDDTFENTDVSTIADKVKSFLTPTPIFSKCSINLGGLRIGVIHVEKYSLPPVIVCRDGDGLSDGSILFRYPGQSARIKFGDLLAMLRERDHSSQTMLLSSAARLSAIGTDKALIVDTQDGTLDTGNVQITIDRELADQLEFIREGEFLEREGSPTLRLVGDVRAIDQNGQIRERIEERALTADMSVKAYLRHERERTPMEYVRLAAQVQRQWLPLFYFINLSGQNVEQAVQILDATEAVYLLPKQRALERLRGELRAYTALSGNAVPVGEEIQAGEIDGLADRYQPTLIARAIQGLPNDFENVEPLLEILDGLLNTYRSNSAVRGAIYRAASRLDEIEFIELSQVDN
;
A
#
# COMPACT_ATOMS: atom_id res chain seq x y z
N MET A 1 32.19 16.78 -0.28
CA MET A 1 31.57 15.51 0.15
C MET A 1 31.95 14.33 -0.74
N LEU A 2 31.73 14.40 -2.06
CA LEU A 2 32.13 13.32 -2.99
C LEU A 2 33.62 12.97 -2.93
N ALA A 3 34.50 13.98 -2.90
CA ALA A 3 35.95 13.79 -2.75
C ALA A 3 36.36 13.15 -1.40
N ARG A 4 35.49 13.22 -0.38
CA ARG A 4 35.67 12.56 0.93
C ARG A 4 35.05 11.16 0.98
N GLY A 5 34.66 10.58 -0.16
CA GLY A 5 34.15 9.22 -0.25
C GLY A 5 32.73 9.00 0.29
N GLN A 6 31.96 10.05 0.59
CA GLN A 6 30.58 9.90 1.06
C GLN A 6 29.67 9.30 -0.02
N ARG A 7 28.74 8.43 0.38
CA ARG A 7 27.77 7.82 -0.55
C ARG A 7 26.74 8.83 -1.01
N ASN A 8 26.21 8.64 -2.22
CA ASN A 8 25.23 9.57 -2.80
C ASN A 8 24.00 9.77 -1.92
N ARG A 9 23.52 8.71 -1.23
CA ARG A 9 22.40 8.78 -0.30
C ARG A 9 22.68 9.70 0.91
N ASP A 10 23.90 9.62 1.43
CA ASP A 10 24.33 10.37 2.61
C ASP A 10 24.51 11.85 2.22
N ILE A 11 24.99 12.13 1.01
CA ILE A 11 25.08 13.49 0.44
C ILE A 11 23.69 14.07 0.17
N GLN A 12 22.79 13.26 -0.40
CA GLN A 12 21.42 13.67 -0.73
C GLN A 12 20.68 14.18 0.51
N PHE A 13 20.85 13.51 1.65
CA PHE A 13 20.27 13.93 2.94
C PHE A 13 20.56 15.40 3.31
N TYR A 14 21.79 15.87 3.07
CA TYR A 14 22.18 17.25 3.42
C TYR A 14 21.58 18.33 2.53
N PHE A 15 21.09 17.97 1.34
CA PHE A 15 20.64 18.95 0.34
C PHE A 15 19.18 18.77 -0.08
N ASN A 16 18.52 17.69 0.33
CA ASN A 16 17.12 17.44 0.01
C ASN A 16 16.21 18.38 0.81
N ARG A 17 15.34 19.13 0.15
CA ARG A 17 14.34 20.04 0.76
C ARG A 17 12.99 19.89 0.06
N GLN A 18 11.89 20.28 0.72
CA GLN A 18 10.54 20.21 0.13
C GLN A 18 10.44 21.00 -1.18
N GLU A 19 10.93 22.24 -1.20
CA GLU A 19 10.95 23.06 -2.42
C GLU A 19 12.08 22.73 -3.40
N ARG A 20 13.01 21.84 -3.02
CA ARG A 20 14.20 21.51 -3.83
C ARG A 20 14.62 20.05 -3.61
N PRO A 21 13.92 19.10 -4.24
CA PRO A 21 14.29 17.70 -4.15
C PRO A 21 15.62 17.48 -4.89
N VAL A 22 16.59 16.89 -4.21
CA VAL A 22 17.89 16.54 -4.81
C VAL A 22 17.84 15.08 -5.23
N ASN A 23 17.97 14.83 -6.53
CA ASN A 23 18.00 13.48 -7.07
C ASN A 23 19.43 12.90 -7.01
N SER A 24 19.57 11.66 -6.54
CA SER A 24 20.85 10.93 -6.47
C SER A 24 21.55 10.82 -7.84
N GLY A 25 20.79 10.81 -8.94
CA GLY A 25 21.31 10.87 -10.32
C GLY A 25 22.07 12.17 -10.63
N ARG A 26 21.63 13.31 -10.08
CA ARG A 26 22.35 14.60 -10.23
C ARG A 26 23.68 14.59 -9.49
N ILE A 27 23.74 13.95 -8.33
CA ILE A 27 24.98 13.77 -7.55
C ILE A 27 25.97 12.89 -8.34
N SER A 28 25.49 11.84 -9.02
CA SER A 28 26.31 11.02 -9.92
C SER A 28 26.83 11.79 -11.14
N GLN A 29 26.04 12.72 -11.69
CA GLN A 29 26.49 13.58 -12.80
C GLN A 29 27.56 14.59 -12.37
N ILE A 30 27.45 15.15 -11.16
CA ILE A 30 28.50 16.00 -10.56
C ILE A 30 29.79 15.19 -10.35
N ARG A 31 29.66 13.95 -9.86
CA ARG A 31 30.79 13.01 -9.72
C ARG A 31 31.46 12.71 -11.05
N GLY A 32 30.67 12.48 -12.10
CA GLY A 32 31.15 12.26 -13.48
C GLY A 32 31.59 13.54 -14.19
N GLY A 33 31.52 14.70 -13.53
CA GLY A 33 31.87 15.99 -14.12
C GLY A 33 31.00 16.40 -15.30
N THR A 34 29.79 15.86 -15.48
CA THR A 34 28.87 16.22 -16.58
C THR A 34 27.87 17.31 -16.18
N TYR A 35 27.90 17.76 -14.93
CA TYR A 35 27.00 18.78 -14.37
C TYR A 35 27.72 19.58 -13.28
N GLY A 36 27.47 20.90 -13.18
CA GLY A 36 27.98 21.76 -12.11
C GLY A 36 29.46 22.19 -12.21
N ARG A 37 30.07 22.15 -13.41
CA ARG A 37 31.47 22.55 -13.64
C ARG A 37 31.77 24.00 -13.28
N ASP A 38 30.78 24.87 -13.37
CA ASP A 38 30.92 26.32 -13.16
C ASP A 38 30.81 26.72 -11.67
N VAL A 39 30.54 25.76 -10.78
CA VAL A 39 30.44 26.01 -9.34
C VAL A 39 31.76 25.61 -8.67
N PRO A 40 32.47 26.55 -8.02
CA PRO A 40 33.71 26.24 -7.35
C PRO A 40 33.49 25.25 -6.19
N THR A 41 34.35 24.24 -6.11
CA THR A 41 34.30 23.25 -5.03
C THR A 41 34.60 23.92 -3.68
N ALA A 42 33.71 23.73 -2.70
CA ALA A 42 33.94 24.19 -1.34
C ALA A 42 35.21 23.53 -0.74
N ASN A 43 36.01 24.31 -0.03
CA ASN A 43 37.18 23.78 0.67
C ASN A 43 36.77 22.92 1.88
N ASP A 44 37.74 22.16 2.41
CA ASP A 44 37.49 21.21 3.48
C ASP A 44 36.99 21.88 4.77
N ALA A 45 37.55 23.04 5.14
CA ALA A 45 37.12 23.78 6.33
C ALA A 45 35.66 24.26 6.24
N ALA A 46 35.23 24.74 5.06
CA ALA A 46 33.85 25.15 4.83
C ALA A 46 32.88 23.97 4.87
N LEU A 47 33.32 22.79 4.40
CA LEU A 47 32.53 21.57 4.47
C LEU A 47 32.36 21.08 5.91
N ASP A 48 33.42 21.14 6.72
CA ASP A 48 33.35 20.75 8.15
C ASP A 48 32.43 21.69 8.93
N ALA A 49 32.54 23.00 8.71
CA ALA A 49 31.62 23.98 9.30
C ALA A 49 30.16 23.72 8.89
N PHE A 50 29.91 23.43 7.61
CA PHE A 50 28.59 23.06 7.12
C PHE A 50 28.04 21.81 7.80
N LEU A 51 28.83 20.75 7.93
CA LEU A 51 28.40 19.49 8.55
C LEU A 51 28.09 19.65 10.05
N ILE A 52 28.88 20.45 10.78
CA ILE A 52 28.68 20.70 12.21
C ILE A 52 27.43 21.55 12.48
N THR A 53 27.16 22.53 11.60
CA THR A 53 26.03 23.46 11.74
C THR A 53 24.75 22.98 11.03
N PHE A 54 24.79 21.82 10.39
CA PHE A 54 23.65 21.31 9.63
C PHE A 54 22.50 20.89 10.56
N THR A 55 21.44 21.70 10.58
CA THR A 55 20.12 21.35 11.11
C THR A 55 19.15 21.05 9.96
N PRO A 56 18.56 19.84 9.88
CA PRO A 56 17.52 19.56 8.89
C PRO A 56 16.32 20.49 9.12
N ARG A 57 15.83 21.17 8.08
CA ARG A 57 14.55 21.91 8.17
C ARG A 57 13.40 20.91 8.23
N GLU A 58 12.58 21.00 9.27
CA GLU A 58 11.45 20.11 9.54
C GLU A 58 10.40 20.15 8.42
N VAL A 59 9.96 18.96 8.02
CA VAL A 59 8.78 18.73 7.17
C VAL A 59 7.60 18.52 8.10
N GLY A 60 6.72 19.51 8.25
CA GLY A 60 5.50 19.37 9.04
C GLY A 60 4.95 20.69 9.58
N VAL A 61 3.63 20.80 9.61
CA VAL A 61 2.83 21.96 10.02
C VAL A 61 3.16 22.40 11.46
N VAL A 62 3.26 23.72 11.64
CA VAL A 62 3.41 24.40 12.94
C VAL A 62 2.20 24.06 13.82
N VAL A 63 2.44 23.31 14.90
CA VAL A 63 1.68 23.43 16.14
C VAL A 63 2.64 24.10 17.12
N GLU A 64 2.37 25.36 17.43
CA GLU A 64 3.04 26.06 18.51
C GLU A 64 2.66 25.35 19.82
N ASP A 65 3.51 24.46 20.32
CA ASP A 65 4.04 24.64 21.68
C ASP A 65 5.29 23.81 21.96
N ASN A 66 6.20 24.43 22.71
CA ASN A 66 7.56 24.00 22.98
C ASN A 66 7.62 22.71 23.82
N THR A 67 8.28 21.67 23.31
CA THR A 67 9.37 20.90 23.99
C THR A 67 9.74 19.68 23.16
N ALA A 68 11.04 19.49 22.96
CA ALA A 68 11.63 18.37 22.22
C ALA A 68 11.11 17.01 22.71
N THR A 69 10.22 16.39 21.93
CA THR A 69 9.80 15.00 22.15
C THR A 69 10.29 14.15 20.99
N GLN A 70 11.53 13.69 21.13
CA GLN A 70 12.04 12.49 20.47
C GLN A 70 10.90 11.45 20.45
N ARG A 71 10.49 10.91 19.29
CA ARG A 71 9.45 9.86 19.21
C ARG A 71 9.90 8.66 20.06
N ARG A 72 9.48 8.62 21.33
CA ARG A 72 9.84 7.58 22.30
C ARG A 72 9.25 6.25 21.83
N THR A 73 10.08 5.21 21.76
CA THR A 73 9.59 3.86 21.46
C THR A 73 8.63 3.38 22.55
N LEU A 74 7.87 2.30 22.30
CA LEU A 74 6.99 1.74 23.33
C LEU A 74 7.78 1.36 24.60
N ALA A 75 8.97 0.81 24.42
CA ALA A 75 9.88 0.47 25.51
C ALA A 75 10.35 1.72 26.27
N ASP A 76 10.65 2.83 25.58
CA ASP A 76 11.05 4.09 26.23
C ASP A 76 9.88 4.70 27.02
N ARG A 77 8.67 4.64 26.47
CA ARG A 77 7.45 5.09 27.15
C ARG A 77 7.17 4.26 28.39
N ALA A 78 7.35 2.95 28.31
CA ALA A 78 7.19 2.02 29.42
C ALA A 78 8.27 2.23 30.50
N HIS A 79 9.54 2.31 30.10
CA HIS A 79 10.66 2.58 31.00
C HIS A 79 10.49 3.93 31.72
N GLY A 80 9.98 4.95 31.03
CA GLY A 80 9.71 6.26 31.61
C GLY A 80 8.62 6.29 32.69
N ARG A 81 7.89 5.18 32.93
CA ARG A 81 6.93 5.05 34.04
C ARG A 81 7.57 4.61 35.35
N PHE A 82 8.83 4.20 35.32
CA PHE A 82 9.53 3.71 36.50
C PHE A 82 10.53 4.73 37.01
N GLU A 83 10.63 4.80 38.33
CA GLU A 83 11.62 5.58 39.05
C GLU A 83 12.47 4.67 39.94
N ARG A 84 13.72 5.04 40.13
CA ARG A 84 14.59 4.38 41.11
C ARG A 84 14.55 5.20 42.40
N ARG A 85 14.13 4.58 43.50
CA ARG A 85 14.03 5.24 44.81
C ARG A 85 15.35 5.13 45.59
N SER A 86 15.39 5.79 46.76
CA SER A 86 16.58 5.91 47.62
C SER A 86 17.10 4.58 48.17
N ASP A 87 16.25 3.56 48.22
CA ASP A 87 16.60 2.18 48.56
C ASP A 87 17.34 1.44 47.42
N GLY A 88 17.51 2.09 46.27
CA GLY A 88 18.15 1.52 45.09
C GLY A 88 17.25 0.62 44.26
N GLN A 89 15.99 0.42 44.66
CA GLN A 89 15.01 -0.40 43.96
C GLN A 89 14.18 0.44 42.97
N TRP A 90 13.59 -0.25 41.99
CA TRP A 90 12.72 0.35 40.99
C TRP A 90 11.26 0.22 41.40
N TYR A 91 10.52 1.30 41.22
CA TYR A 91 9.09 1.39 41.51
C TYR A 91 8.36 2.03 40.34
N LEU A 92 7.09 1.69 40.18
CA LEU A 92 6.21 2.44 39.30
C LEU A 92 5.92 3.81 39.92
N ALA A 93 6.28 4.90 39.23
CA ALA A 93 6.34 6.24 39.82
C ALA A 93 5.00 6.72 40.39
N ASP A 94 3.92 6.58 39.62
CA ASP A 94 2.57 6.98 40.03
C ASP A 94 1.74 5.83 40.63
N GLY A 95 2.35 4.66 40.80
CA GLY A 95 1.68 3.42 41.18
C GLY A 95 0.55 3.01 40.21
N GLU A 96 -0.42 2.27 40.73
CA GLU A 96 -1.59 1.85 39.96
C GLU A 96 -2.56 3.01 39.68
N THR A 97 -2.71 3.37 38.41
CA THR A 97 -3.55 4.49 37.98
C THR A 97 -4.64 4.03 37.01
N SER A 98 -5.47 4.95 36.53
CA SER A 98 -6.43 4.66 35.45
C SER A 98 -5.77 4.23 34.13
N GLU A 99 -4.45 4.37 34.01
CA GLU A 99 -3.65 4.05 32.81
C GLU A 99 -2.55 3.02 33.10
N GLN A 100 -2.47 2.50 34.33
CA GLN A 100 -1.39 1.60 34.75
C GLN A 100 -1.93 0.51 35.66
N GLU A 101 -1.73 -0.75 35.28
CA GLU A 101 -2.08 -1.95 36.07
C GLU A 101 -0.80 -2.75 36.34
N CYS A 102 -0.61 -3.19 37.57
CA CYS A 102 0.46 -4.07 37.99
C CYS A 102 -0.03 -5.51 38.04
N LYS A 103 0.87 -6.43 37.71
CA LYS A 103 0.72 -7.86 37.92
C LYS A 103 2.06 -8.40 38.38
N GLU A 104 2.08 -9.09 39.51
CA GLU A 104 3.34 -9.65 40.01
C GLU A 104 3.87 -10.78 39.11
N SER A 105 2.98 -11.63 38.61
CA SER A 105 3.33 -12.83 37.83
C SER A 105 2.52 -12.95 36.54
N PHE A 106 3.01 -13.81 35.65
CA PHE A 106 2.35 -14.17 34.39
C PHE A 106 2.20 -15.68 34.27
N ASP A 107 0.96 -16.11 34.06
CA ASP A 107 0.63 -17.50 33.76
C ASP A 107 -0.04 -17.56 32.38
N PRO A 108 0.63 -18.13 31.35
CA PRO A 108 0.04 -18.25 30.01
C PRO A 108 -1.20 -19.15 29.97
N ARG A 109 -1.43 -19.99 30.99
CA ARG A 109 -2.64 -20.82 31.11
C ARG A 109 -3.80 -20.06 31.74
N ARG A 110 -3.54 -19.03 32.56
CA ARG A 110 -4.55 -18.23 33.26
C ARG A 110 -4.44 -16.75 32.86
N LEU A 111 -4.81 -16.47 31.62
CA LEU A 111 -4.77 -15.12 31.04
C LEU A 111 -5.97 -14.22 31.42
N THR A 112 -6.95 -14.71 32.16
CA THR A 112 -8.15 -13.93 32.52
C THR A 112 -7.87 -12.60 33.24
N PRO A 113 -6.89 -12.50 34.17
CA PRO A 113 -6.49 -11.23 34.76
C PRO A 113 -5.96 -10.22 33.74
N ILE A 114 -5.21 -10.68 32.74
CA ILE A 114 -4.72 -9.84 31.63
C ILE A 114 -5.90 -9.37 30.77
N VAL A 115 -6.82 -10.26 30.42
CA VAL A 115 -8.04 -9.90 29.67
C VAL A 115 -8.85 -8.82 30.40
N ARG A 116 -9.02 -8.96 31.73
CA ARG A 116 -9.72 -7.99 32.57
C ARG A 116 -9.03 -6.62 32.57
N ALA A 117 -7.70 -6.58 32.66
CA ALA A 117 -6.93 -5.34 32.58
C ALA A 117 -7.04 -4.69 31.19
N VAL A 118 -6.93 -5.48 30.12
CA VAL A 118 -7.10 -5.03 28.73
C VAL A 118 -8.48 -4.40 28.53
N ALA A 119 -9.55 -5.07 28.99
CA ALA A 119 -10.91 -4.55 28.90
C ALA A 119 -11.06 -3.22 29.66
N GLY A 120 -10.55 -3.15 30.89
CA GLY A 120 -10.63 -1.95 31.72
C GLY A 120 -9.90 -0.75 31.13
N LEU A 121 -8.68 -0.97 30.63
CA LEU A 121 -7.85 0.08 30.04
C LEU A 121 -8.44 0.57 28.71
N ALA A 122 -8.84 -0.34 27.82
CA ALA A 122 -9.39 -0.01 26.51
C ALA A 122 -10.68 0.84 26.61
N ASN A 123 -11.51 0.57 27.63
CA ASN A 123 -12.74 1.32 27.90
C ASN A 123 -12.52 2.66 28.61
N ASN A 124 -11.31 3.00 29.05
CA ASN A 124 -11.05 4.28 29.70
C ASN A 124 -10.09 5.13 28.85
N ARG A 125 -8.80 5.11 29.14
CA ARG A 125 -7.77 5.96 28.50
C ARG A 125 -6.70 5.17 27.75
N GLY A 126 -6.84 3.85 27.67
CA GLY A 126 -5.72 2.97 27.35
C GLY A 126 -4.69 2.97 28.48
N GLY A 127 -3.50 2.44 28.21
CA GLY A 127 -2.41 2.45 29.18
C GLY A 127 -1.52 1.21 29.12
N PHE A 128 -0.92 0.88 30.26
CA PHE A 128 0.06 -0.19 30.38
C PHE A 128 -0.35 -1.21 31.45
N VAL A 129 -0.15 -2.49 31.14
CA VAL A 129 -0.10 -3.58 32.12
C VAL A 129 1.36 -3.95 32.29
N PHE A 130 1.88 -3.76 33.50
CA PHE A 130 3.25 -4.08 33.88
C PHE A 130 3.28 -5.38 34.67
N ILE A 131 4.07 -6.34 34.19
CA ILE A 131 4.13 -7.70 34.70
C ILE A 131 5.53 -7.95 35.28
N GLY A 132 5.61 -8.45 36.51
CA GLY A 132 6.84 -8.46 37.32
C GLY A 132 6.90 -7.27 38.29
N VAL A 133 5.75 -6.70 38.64
CA VAL A 133 5.61 -5.57 39.58
C VAL A 133 4.57 -5.95 40.63
N THR A 134 4.88 -5.78 41.91
CA THR A 134 3.96 -6.12 43.01
C THR A 134 2.74 -5.20 43.01
N ASP A 135 1.57 -5.75 43.36
CA ASP A 135 0.32 -4.97 43.35
C ASP A 135 0.27 -3.94 44.51
N ASP A 136 0.80 -4.27 45.70
CA ASP A 136 0.72 -3.41 46.89
C ASP A 136 1.73 -2.24 46.87
N GLU A 137 3.02 -2.56 46.73
CA GLU A 137 4.11 -1.58 46.81
C GLU A 137 4.48 -0.99 45.44
N CYS A 138 3.89 -1.50 44.35
CA CYS A 138 4.27 -1.16 42.97
C CYS A 138 5.78 -1.33 42.74
N ARG A 139 6.38 -2.29 43.43
CA ARG A 139 7.83 -2.56 43.41
C ARG A 139 8.16 -3.55 42.31
N VAL A 140 9.22 -3.27 41.56
CA VAL A 140 9.73 -4.20 40.54
C VAL A 140 10.38 -5.40 41.23
N VAL A 141 9.81 -6.59 40.99
CA VAL A 141 10.37 -7.88 41.40
C VAL A 141 10.94 -8.66 40.22
N GLY A 142 10.49 -8.32 39.01
CA GLY A 142 10.88 -8.99 37.77
C GLY A 142 10.17 -10.32 37.56
N LEU A 143 10.20 -10.78 36.31
CA LEU A 143 9.72 -12.10 35.93
C LEU A 143 10.75 -13.18 36.28
N PRO A 144 10.32 -14.34 36.81
CA PRO A 144 11.24 -15.40 37.23
C PRO A 144 11.92 -16.12 36.05
N ASP A 145 11.31 -16.09 34.87
CA ASP A 145 11.75 -16.81 33.68
C ASP A 145 11.33 -16.08 32.38
N ASP A 146 11.60 -16.74 31.25
CA ASP A 146 11.38 -16.22 29.90
C ASP A 146 9.96 -16.52 29.40
N THR A 147 9.05 -17.04 30.26
CA THR A 147 7.72 -17.50 29.85
C THR A 147 6.91 -16.40 29.18
N PHE A 148 6.96 -15.18 29.72
CA PHE A 148 6.28 -14.04 29.11
C PHE A 148 6.86 -13.73 27.72
N GLU A 149 8.19 -13.66 27.58
CA GLU A 149 8.88 -13.37 26.31
C GLU A 149 8.53 -14.40 25.25
N ASN A 150 8.57 -15.68 25.61
CA ASN A 150 8.30 -16.82 24.73
C ASN A 150 6.81 -17.03 24.41
N THR A 151 5.88 -16.47 25.20
CA THR A 151 4.45 -16.57 24.90
C THR A 151 4.09 -15.65 23.74
N ASP A 152 3.67 -16.18 22.61
CA ASP A 152 3.30 -15.38 21.45
C ASP A 152 2.14 -14.41 21.77
N VAL A 153 2.21 -13.19 21.25
CA VAL A 153 1.15 -12.18 21.39
C VAL A 153 -0.16 -12.68 20.80
N SER A 154 -0.10 -13.53 19.78
CA SER A 154 -1.27 -14.19 19.17
C SER A 154 -2.06 -15.01 20.20
N THR A 155 -1.38 -15.70 21.14
CA THR A 155 -2.02 -16.50 22.20
C THR A 155 -2.82 -15.60 23.16
N ILE A 156 -2.28 -14.44 23.50
CA ILE A 156 -2.99 -13.44 24.31
C ILE A 156 -4.17 -12.87 23.50
N ALA A 157 -3.98 -12.58 22.21
CA ALA A 157 -5.02 -12.04 21.34
C ALA A 157 -6.18 -13.02 21.15
N ASP A 158 -5.93 -14.30 20.96
CA ASP A 158 -6.96 -15.34 20.85
C ASP A 158 -7.77 -15.43 22.14
N LYS A 159 -7.11 -15.34 23.30
CA LYS A 159 -7.81 -15.30 24.58
C LYS A 159 -8.67 -14.05 24.70
N VAL A 160 -8.12 -12.87 24.40
CA VAL A 160 -8.87 -11.60 24.43
C VAL A 160 -10.10 -11.66 23.51
N LYS A 161 -9.93 -12.14 22.27
CA LYS A 161 -11.01 -12.32 21.29
C LYS A 161 -12.10 -13.29 21.76
N SER A 162 -11.73 -14.30 22.56
CA SER A 162 -12.71 -15.26 23.09
C SER A 162 -13.61 -14.72 24.20
N PHE A 163 -13.24 -13.58 24.81
CA PHE A 163 -13.94 -12.98 25.95
C PHE A 163 -14.44 -11.56 25.70
N LEU A 164 -13.86 -10.79 24.77
CA LEU A 164 -14.19 -9.38 24.54
C LEU A 164 -14.70 -9.15 23.12
N THR A 165 -15.71 -8.30 23.01
CA THR A 165 -16.23 -7.80 21.73
C THR A 165 -16.49 -6.29 21.82
N PRO A 166 -15.99 -5.48 20.87
CA PRO A 166 -14.98 -5.80 19.86
C PRO A 166 -13.59 -6.08 20.49
N THR A 167 -12.69 -6.70 19.73
CA THR A 167 -11.33 -7.01 20.20
C THR A 167 -10.48 -5.73 20.33
N PRO A 168 -9.97 -5.37 21.52
CA PRO A 168 -9.11 -4.19 21.68
C PRO A 168 -7.75 -4.35 21.01
N ILE A 169 -7.15 -3.23 20.62
CA ILE A 169 -5.78 -3.18 20.08
C ILE A 169 -4.80 -3.11 21.25
N PHE A 170 -3.81 -3.99 21.24
CA PHE A 170 -2.73 -3.98 22.22
C PHE A 170 -1.42 -4.49 21.61
N SER A 171 -0.31 -4.08 22.21
CA SER A 171 1.05 -4.48 21.83
C SER A 171 1.78 -5.05 23.03
N LYS A 172 2.71 -5.97 22.77
CA LYS A 172 3.53 -6.63 23.79
C LYS A 172 4.99 -6.24 23.61
N CYS A 173 5.69 -5.90 24.70
CA CYS A 173 7.15 -5.79 24.73
C CYS A 173 7.69 -6.19 26.11
N SER A 174 9.02 -6.25 26.25
CA SER A 174 9.69 -6.42 27.53
C SER A 174 10.67 -5.27 27.75
N ILE A 175 10.83 -4.87 29.01
CA ILE A 175 11.85 -3.89 29.42
C ILE A 175 12.74 -4.51 30.50
N ASN A 176 13.95 -3.97 30.64
CA ASN A 176 14.88 -4.39 31.68
C ASN A 176 15.19 -3.20 32.60
N LEU A 177 14.90 -3.35 33.90
CA LEU A 177 15.17 -2.35 34.92
C LEU A 177 16.10 -2.94 35.98
N GLY A 178 17.34 -2.46 36.02
CA GLY A 178 18.32 -2.91 37.02
C GLY A 178 18.65 -4.41 36.96
N GLY A 179 18.56 -5.03 35.77
CA GLY A 179 18.78 -6.47 35.57
C GLY A 179 17.51 -7.31 35.72
N LEU A 180 16.40 -6.73 36.18
CA LEU A 180 15.12 -7.40 36.31
C LEU A 180 14.29 -7.19 35.05
N ARG A 181 13.73 -8.28 34.52
CA ARG A 181 12.89 -8.25 33.31
C ARG A 181 11.44 -8.03 33.66
N ILE A 182 10.78 -7.13 32.94
CA ILE A 182 9.39 -6.76 33.14
C ILE A 182 8.65 -6.95 31.83
N GLY A 183 7.54 -7.67 31.89
CA GLY A 183 6.63 -7.80 30.76
C GLY A 183 5.73 -6.58 30.65
N VAL A 184 5.49 -6.10 29.43
CA VAL A 184 4.67 -4.93 29.18
C VAL A 184 3.62 -5.25 28.13
N ILE A 185 2.36 -4.98 28.46
CA ILE A 185 1.26 -4.96 27.49
C ILE A 185 0.72 -3.54 27.43
N HIS A 186 0.84 -2.89 26.28
CA HIS A 186 0.27 -1.58 26.04
C HIS A 186 -1.06 -1.72 25.34
N VAL A 187 -2.10 -1.12 25.93
CA VAL A 187 -3.48 -1.19 25.47
C VAL A 187 -3.89 0.19 24.98
N GLU A 188 -4.41 0.26 23.76
CA GLU A 188 -4.91 1.52 23.21
C GLU A 188 -6.32 1.83 23.71
N LYS A 189 -6.65 3.13 23.87
CA LYS A 189 -8.05 3.53 24.10
C LYS A 189 -8.85 3.09 22.90
N TYR A 190 -9.94 2.36 23.12
CA TYR A 190 -10.79 1.96 22.01
C TYR A 190 -11.53 3.18 21.47
N SER A 191 -11.49 3.38 20.15
CA SER A 191 -12.02 4.58 19.50
C SER A 191 -13.55 4.62 19.46
N LEU A 192 -14.22 3.47 19.54
CA LEU A 192 -15.68 3.36 19.48
C LEU A 192 -16.25 2.57 20.67
N PRO A 193 -16.09 3.03 21.91
CA PRO A 193 -16.49 2.27 23.10
C PRO A 193 -18.00 1.96 23.13
N PRO A 194 -18.45 0.92 23.86
CA PRO A 194 -17.68 0.08 24.78
C PRO A 194 -17.14 -1.23 24.17
N VAL A 195 -16.06 -1.71 24.75
CA VAL A 195 -15.62 -3.11 24.74
C VAL A 195 -16.40 -3.87 25.80
N ILE A 196 -17.13 -4.90 25.40
CA ILE A 196 -18.04 -5.67 26.24
C ILE A 196 -17.50 -7.09 26.41
N VAL A 197 -17.64 -7.65 27.61
CA VAL A 197 -17.37 -9.07 27.85
C VAL A 197 -18.50 -9.90 27.22
N CYS A 198 -18.18 -10.83 26.33
CA CYS A 198 -19.15 -11.65 25.59
C CYS A 198 -19.22 -13.12 26.05
N ARG A 199 -18.51 -13.47 27.12
CA ARG A 199 -18.47 -14.82 27.70
C ARG A 199 -18.11 -14.77 29.17
N ASP A 200 -18.75 -15.61 29.97
CA ASP A 200 -18.39 -15.81 31.37
C ASP A 200 -17.02 -16.46 31.55
N GLY A 201 -16.30 -16.00 32.57
CA GLY A 201 -15.01 -16.54 32.98
C GLY A 201 -14.66 -16.11 34.40
N ASP A 202 -13.46 -16.48 34.84
CA ASP A 202 -12.97 -16.13 36.17
C ASP A 202 -12.81 -14.61 36.36
N GLY A 203 -13.77 -13.97 37.03
CA GLY A 203 -13.81 -12.51 37.18
C GLY A 203 -14.26 -11.74 35.93
N LEU A 204 -14.82 -12.44 34.94
CA LEU A 204 -15.43 -11.89 33.73
C LEU A 204 -16.90 -12.34 33.67
N SER A 205 -17.83 -11.41 33.51
CA SER A 205 -19.26 -11.74 33.38
C SER A 205 -19.77 -11.31 32.02
N ASP A 206 -20.52 -12.18 31.34
CA ASP A 206 -21.16 -11.85 30.07
C ASP A 206 -22.03 -10.58 30.18
N GLY A 207 -21.98 -9.75 29.14
CA GLY A 207 -22.61 -8.43 29.06
C GLY A 207 -21.99 -7.35 29.94
N SER A 208 -20.96 -7.65 30.74
CA SER A 208 -20.33 -6.64 31.59
C SER A 208 -19.35 -5.76 30.82
N ILE A 209 -19.34 -4.47 31.15
CA ILE A 209 -18.36 -3.50 30.67
C ILE A 209 -17.39 -3.24 31.82
N LEU A 210 -16.12 -3.54 31.61
CA LEU A 210 -15.06 -3.29 32.58
C LEU A 210 -14.41 -1.94 32.32
N PHE A 211 -14.03 -1.24 33.38
CA PHE A 211 -13.44 0.08 33.34
C PHE A 211 -12.29 0.16 34.36
N ARG A 212 -11.15 0.70 33.94
CA ARG A 212 -9.99 0.88 34.80
C ARG A 212 -10.18 2.13 35.66
N TYR A 213 -10.41 1.94 36.95
CA TYR A 213 -10.25 2.98 37.97
C TYR A 213 -8.84 2.89 38.55
N PRO A 214 -8.31 3.94 39.21
CA PRO A 214 -7.07 3.81 39.98
C PRO A 214 -7.14 2.60 40.94
N GLY A 215 -6.14 1.74 40.92
CA GLY A 215 -6.04 0.58 41.82
C GLY A 215 -6.94 -0.64 41.52
N GLN A 216 -7.99 -0.53 40.69
CA GLN A 216 -8.69 -1.73 40.16
C GLN A 216 -9.39 -1.58 38.79
N SER A 217 -9.45 -2.68 38.03
CA SER A 217 -10.36 -2.84 36.88
C SER A 217 -11.69 -3.47 37.35
N ALA A 218 -12.80 -2.71 37.29
CA ALA A 218 -14.10 -3.12 37.83
C ALA A 218 -15.23 -2.85 36.83
N ARG A 219 -16.45 -3.30 37.12
CA ARG A 219 -17.62 -2.95 36.30
C ARG A 219 -17.78 -1.43 36.22
N ILE A 220 -18.06 -0.92 35.03
CA ILE A 220 -18.27 0.50 34.80
C ILE A 220 -19.43 1.02 35.64
N LYS A 221 -19.30 2.22 36.20
CA LYS A 221 -20.37 2.88 36.95
C LYS A 221 -21.27 3.62 35.98
N PHE A 222 -22.52 3.83 36.39
CA PHE A 222 -23.52 4.49 35.57
C PHE A 222 -23.06 5.85 35.02
N GLY A 223 -22.41 6.68 35.85
CA GLY A 223 -21.93 8.00 35.42
C GLY A 223 -20.88 7.92 34.32
N ASP A 224 -19.90 7.03 34.47
CA ASP A 224 -18.82 6.83 33.49
C ASP A 224 -19.36 6.20 32.20
N LEU A 225 -20.32 5.28 32.30
CA LEU A 225 -21.00 4.71 31.12
C LEU A 225 -21.77 5.78 30.35
N LEU A 226 -22.52 6.65 31.05
CA LEU A 226 -23.26 7.73 30.41
C LEU A 226 -22.30 8.73 29.75
N ALA A 227 -21.19 9.06 30.41
CA ALA A 227 -20.16 9.93 29.84
C ALA A 227 -19.53 9.32 28.58
N MET A 228 -19.18 8.03 28.63
CA MET A 228 -18.64 7.28 27.50
C MET A 228 -19.61 7.24 26.30
N LEU A 229 -20.89 6.95 26.54
CA LEU A 229 -21.89 6.92 25.48
C LEU A 229 -22.09 8.32 24.86
N ARG A 230 -22.08 9.38 25.67
CA ARG A 230 -22.13 10.76 25.17
C ARG A 230 -20.89 11.15 24.39
N GLU A 231 -19.70 10.77 24.85
CA GLU A 231 -18.44 10.99 24.13
C GLU A 231 -18.48 10.31 22.77
N ARG A 232 -18.95 9.05 22.71
CA ARG A 232 -19.14 8.31 21.46
C ARG A 232 -20.14 9.01 20.54
N ASP A 233 -21.33 9.34 21.04
CA ASP A 233 -22.38 9.97 20.24
C ASP A 233 -21.93 11.34 19.72
N HIS A 234 -21.21 12.13 20.54
CA HIS A 234 -20.63 13.40 20.14
C HIS A 234 -19.51 13.23 19.10
N SER A 235 -18.66 12.21 19.25
CA SER A 235 -17.61 11.90 18.28
C SER A 235 -18.22 11.50 16.94
N SER A 236 -19.27 10.67 16.94
CA SER A 236 -20.03 10.31 15.75
C SER A 236 -20.70 11.53 15.10
N GLN A 237 -21.33 12.41 15.89
CA GLN A 237 -21.94 13.66 15.39
C GLN A 237 -20.89 14.59 14.80
N THR A 238 -19.74 14.75 15.45
CA THR A 238 -18.66 15.61 14.97
C THR A 238 -18.07 15.07 13.68
N MET A 239 -17.84 13.76 13.57
CA MET A 239 -17.41 13.13 12.32
C MET A 239 -18.44 13.32 11.20
N LEU A 240 -19.72 13.19 11.50
CA LEU A 240 -20.80 13.46 10.55
C LEU A 240 -20.82 14.92 10.11
N LEU A 241 -20.71 15.87 11.03
CA LEU A 241 -20.67 17.30 10.73
C LEU A 241 -19.42 17.69 9.95
N SER A 242 -18.25 17.15 10.28
CA SER A 242 -17.03 17.40 9.51
C SER A 242 -17.11 16.80 8.12
N SER A 243 -17.73 15.62 7.99
CA SER A 243 -17.99 14.99 6.69
C SER A 243 -18.97 15.83 5.87
N ALA A 244 -20.07 16.29 6.46
CA ALA A 244 -21.04 17.17 5.83
C ALA A 244 -20.41 18.52 5.42
N ALA A 245 -19.55 19.11 6.25
CA ALA A 245 -18.82 20.32 5.92
C ALA A 245 -17.85 20.11 4.75
N ARG A 246 -17.13 18.97 4.72
CA ARG A 246 -16.28 18.59 3.57
C ARG A 246 -17.10 18.37 2.31
N LEU A 247 -18.21 17.64 2.39
CA LEU A 247 -19.14 17.42 1.28
C LEU A 247 -19.70 18.76 0.76
N SER A 248 -20.05 19.68 1.66
CA SER A 248 -20.52 21.02 1.28
C SER A 248 -19.42 21.88 0.65
N ALA A 249 -18.16 21.77 1.10
CA ALA A 249 -17.03 22.51 0.53
C ALA A 249 -16.61 21.99 -0.84
N ILE A 250 -16.69 20.67 -1.04
CA ILE A 250 -16.43 19.99 -2.31
C ILE A 250 -17.58 20.27 -3.31
N GLY A 251 -18.81 20.36 -2.81
CA GLY A 251 -20.05 20.41 -3.59
C GLY A 251 -20.62 18.99 -3.77
N THR A 252 -21.94 18.84 -3.63
CA THR A 252 -22.62 17.54 -3.79
C THR A 252 -22.52 16.98 -5.22
N ASP A 253 -22.19 17.83 -6.19
CA ASP A 253 -21.89 17.49 -7.59
C ASP A 253 -20.51 16.83 -7.78
N LYS A 254 -19.64 16.88 -6.77
CA LYS A 254 -18.25 16.37 -6.81
C LYS A 254 -17.95 15.36 -5.70
N ALA A 255 -18.96 14.93 -4.94
CA ALA A 255 -18.82 13.95 -3.88
C ALA A 255 -19.63 12.68 -4.19
N LEU A 256 -19.04 11.51 -3.92
CA LEU A 256 -19.63 10.20 -4.16
C LEU A 256 -19.99 9.55 -2.82
N ILE A 257 -21.26 9.23 -2.60
CA ILE A 257 -21.73 8.50 -1.41
C ILE A 257 -21.81 7.01 -1.77
N VAL A 258 -21.28 6.14 -0.93
CA VAL A 258 -21.24 4.69 -1.18
C VAL A 258 -22.08 3.97 -0.13
N ASP A 259 -23.16 3.32 -0.55
CA ASP A 259 -23.91 2.35 0.24
C ASP A 259 -23.37 0.95 0.00
N THR A 260 -22.60 0.47 0.97
CA THR A 260 -21.96 -0.85 0.92
C THR A 260 -22.93 -2.01 1.18
N GLN A 261 -24.12 -1.77 1.75
CA GLN A 261 -25.09 -2.84 2.00
C GLN A 261 -25.85 -3.21 0.73
N ASP A 262 -26.30 -2.19 0.00
CA ASP A 262 -27.02 -2.38 -1.25
C ASP A 262 -26.09 -2.40 -2.47
N GLY A 263 -24.79 -2.15 -2.28
CA GLY A 263 -23.81 -2.06 -3.35
C GLY A 263 -24.11 -0.90 -4.30
N THR A 264 -24.70 0.19 -3.78
CA THR A 264 -25.11 1.32 -4.60
C THR A 264 -24.26 2.56 -4.28
N LEU A 265 -23.87 3.31 -5.31
CA LEU A 265 -23.23 4.60 -5.18
C LEU A 265 -24.25 5.69 -5.53
N ASP A 266 -24.41 6.66 -4.66
CA ASP A 266 -25.30 7.80 -4.85
C ASP A 266 -24.47 9.07 -5.05
N THR A 267 -24.61 9.70 -6.22
CA THR A 267 -24.00 11.01 -6.52
C THR A 267 -25.08 12.10 -6.55
N GLY A 268 -26.08 12.03 -5.67
CA GLY A 268 -27.17 13.01 -5.51
C GLY A 268 -28.15 13.13 -6.69
N ASN A 269 -27.74 12.71 -7.90
CA ASN A 269 -28.49 12.79 -9.16
C ASN A 269 -28.53 11.45 -9.90
N VAL A 270 -27.70 10.47 -9.53
CA VAL A 270 -27.60 9.16 -10.19
C VAL A 270 -27.31 8.09 -9.14
N GLN A 271 -28.08 7.02 -9.16
CA GLN A 271 -27.85 5.80 -8.39
C GLN A 271 -27.11 4.80 -9.29
N ILE A 272 -25.94 4.36 -8.86
CA ILE A 272 -25.09 3.42 -9.59
C ILE A 272 -25.08 2.12 -8.80
N THR A 273 -25.37 0.98 -9.43
CA THR A 273 -25.32 -0.33 -8.75
C THR A 273 -24.07 -1.08 -9.19
N ILE A 274 -23.26 -1.50 -8.21
CA ILE A 274 -22.05 -2.29 -8.41
C ILE A 274 -22.39 -3.78 -8.25
N ASP A 275 -21.81 -4.64 -9.10
CA ASP A 275 -21.88 -6.09 -8.92
C ASP A 275 -21.25 -6.52 -7.59
N ARG A 276 -21.87 -7.49 -6.91
CA ARG A 276 -21.52 -7.91 -5.55
C ARG A 276 -20.13 -8.54 -5.48
N GLU A 277 -19.71 -9.23 -6.53
CA GLU A 277 -18.35 -9.80 -6.64
C GLU A 277 -17.25 -8.72 -6.71
N LEU A 278 -17.62 -7.50 -7.12
CA LEU A 278 -16.72 -6.35 -7.20
C LEU A 278 -16.67 -5.57 -5.88
N ALA A 279 -17.80 -5.49 -5.18
CA ALA A 279 -17.89 -4.90 -3.84
C ALA A 279 -16.96 -5.63 -2.85
N ASP A 280 -16.81 -6.96 -3.00
CA ASP A 280 -15.92 -7.79 -2.19
C ASP A 280 -14.42 -7.57 -2.50
N GLN A 281 -14.06 -6.91 -3.61
CA GLN A 281 -12.68 -6.58 -4.00
C GLN A 281 -12.23 -5.18 -3.54
N LEU A 282 -13.12 -4.41 -2.92
CA LEU A 282 -12.79 -3.10 -2.36
C LEU A 282 -12.08 -3.25 -1.01
N GLU A 283 -10.76 -3.10 -1.00
CA GLU A 283 -9.99 -2.94 0.26
C GLU A 283 -10.12 -1.50 0.76
N PHE A 284 -10.95 -1.30 1.80
CA PHE A 284 -11.10 -0.02 2.48
C PHE A 284 -9.96 0.20 3.49
N ILE A 285 -9.08 1.17 3.24
CA ILE A 285 -8.14 1.66 4.26
C ILE A 285 -8.92 2.58 5.20
N ARG A 286 -9.05 2.20 6.48
CA ARG A 286 -9.62 3.05 7.53
C ARG A 286 -8.70 4.25 7.77
N GLU A 287 -9.28 5.44 7.85
CA GLU A 287 -8.55 6.67 8.20
C GLU A 287 -7.93 6.51 9.59
N GLY A 288 -6.61 6.27 9.65
CA GLY A 288 -5.86 6.08 10.91
C GLY A 288 -4.68 5.11 10.86
N GLU A 289 -4.68 4.10 9.99
CA GLU A 289 -3.53 3.20 9.79
C GLU A 289 -2.71 3.60 8.56
N PHE A 290 -2.01 4.73 8.66
CA PHE A 290 -0.96 5.07 7.70
C PHE A 290 0.35 4.42 8.15
N LEU A 291 0.56 3.15 7.78
CA LEU A 291 1.91 2.59 7.71
C LEU A 291 2.54 3.08 6.41
N GLU A 292 3.14 4.27 6.46
CA GLU A 292 4.02 4.77 5.40
C GLU A 292 5.22 3.82 5.25
N ARG A 293 5.10 2.85 4.35
CA ARG A 293 6.23 2.28 3.65
C ARG A 293 6.31 2.97 2.30
N GLU A 294 7.47 3.52 2.01
CA GLU A 294 7.78 4.29 0.79
C GLU A 294 7.15 3.65 -0.47
N GLY A 295 6.12 4.31 -1.03
CA GLY A 295 5.76 4.20 -2.45
C GLY A 295 4.64 3.24 -2.89
N SER A 296 3.52 3.07 -2.19
CA SER A 296 2.34 2.31 -2.69
C SER A 296 1.01 2.84 -2.09
N PRO A 297 -0.17 2.60 -2.70
CA PRO A 297 -0.94 3.59 -3.46
C PRO A 297 -2.26 4.03 -2.80
N THR A 298 -2.79 5.16 -3.28
CA THR A 298 -4.16 5.63 -3.05
C THR A 298 -5.18 4.65 -3.68
N LEU A 299 -6.33 4.46 -3.02
CA LEU A 299 -7.52 3.67 -3.42
C LEU A 299 -7.68 3.47 -4.95
N ARG A 300 -7.92 2.22 -5.39
CA ARG A 300 -8.19 1.87 -6.80
C ARG A 300 -9.37 0.89 -6.89
N LEU A 301 -10.55 1.37 -7.27
CA LEU A 301 -11.68 0.53 -7.68
C LEU A 301 -11.33 -0.17 -9.00
N VAL A 302 -11.56 -1.47 -9.11
CA VAL A 302 -11.35 -2.25 -10.32
C VAL A 302 -12.61 -3.07 -10.62
N GLY A 303 -13.34 -2.69 -11.67
CA GLY A 303 -14.35 -3.52 -12.34
C GLY A 303 -15.46 -2.72 -13.03
N ASP A 304 -16.39 -3.43 -13.67
CA ASP A 304 -17.40 -2.85 -14.57
C ASP A 304 -18.58 -2.27 -13.79
N VAL A 305 -18.72 -0.95 -13.82
CA VAL A 305 -19.80 -0.20 -13.17
C VAL A 305 -20.90 0.11 -14.19
N ARG A 306 -22.18 -0.20 -13.88
CA ARG A 306 -23.33 0.11 -14.76
C ARG A 306 -24.28 1.09 -14.09
N ALA A 307 -24.43 2.29 -14.66
CA ALA A 307 -25.39 3.27 -14.19
C ALA A 307 -26.80 2.98 -14.75
N ILE A 308 -27.81 3.03 -13.87
CA ILE A 308 -29.23 2.87 -14.21
C ILE A 308 -29.97 4.16 -13.85
N ASP A 309 -30.87 4.62 -14.72
CA ASP A 309 -31.71 5.78 -14.41
C ASP A 309 -32.89 5.42 -13.48
N GLN A 310 -33.65 6.43 -13.06
CA GLN A 310 -34.81 6.29 -12.17
C GLN A 310 -35.95 5.42 -12.75
N ASN A 311 -35.86 5.04 -14.02
CA ASN A 311 -36.81 4.18 -14.73
C ASN A 311 -36.21 2.82 -15.11
N GLY A 312 -34.99 2.49 -14.65
CA GLY A 312 -34.31 1.23 -14.92
C GLY A 312 -33.71 1.12 -16.33
N GLN A 313 -33.59 2.22 -17.08
CA GLN A 313 -32.84 2.21 -18.35
C GLN A 313 -31.35 2.45 -18.09
N ILE A 314 -30.54 1.53 -18.62
CA ILE A 314 -29.07 1.58 -18.55
C ILE A 314 -28.60 2.78 -19.38
N ARG A 315 -28.02 3.78 -18.72
CA ARG A 315 -27.24 4.82 -19.38
C ARG A 315 -25.78 4.49 -19.20
N GLU A 316 -25.15 3.97 -20.25
CA GLU A 316 -23.71 3.70 -20.25
C GLU A 316 -22.94 5.01 -20.10
N ARG A 317 -22.39 5.24 -18.91
CA ARG A 317 -21.40 6.29 -18.69
C ARG A 317 -20.03 5.65 -18.81
N ILE A 318 -19.20 6.19 -19.70
CA ILE A 318 -17.79 5.80 -19.88
C ILE A 318 -17.04 6.31 -18.63
N GLU A 319 -16.62 5.42 -17.74
CA GLU A 319 -15.75 5.76 -16.61
C GLU A 319 -14.26 5.66 -17.01
N GLU A 320 -13.49 6.71 -16.71
CA GLU A 320 -12.06 6.82 -17.00
C GLU A 320 -11.21 6.04 -15.97
N ARG A 321 -10.92 4.77 -16.27
CA ARG A 321 -9.88 4.00 -15.55
C ARG A 321 -8.49 4.43 -16.03
N ALA A 322 -7.56 4.68 -15.11
CA ALA A 322 -6.15 4.92 -15.48
C ALA A 322 -5.55 3.68 -16.14
N LEU A 323 -5.31 3.77 -17.45
CA LEU A 323 -4.73 2.70 -18.27
C LEU A 323 -3.28 2.40 -17.85
N THR A 324 -2.88 1.13 -17.92
CA THR A 324 -1.52 0.68 -17.58
C THR A 324 -0.99 -0.22 -18.68
N ALA A 325 0.33 -0.28 -18.80
CA ALA A 325 1.01 -1.10 -19.81
C ALA A 325 0.61 -2.59 -19.74
N ASP A 326 0.37 -3.12 -18.54
CA ASP A 326 -0.06 -4.52 -18.37
C ASP A 326 -1.47 -4.77 -18.90
N MET A 327 -2.37 -3.81 -18.69
CA MET A 327 -3.74 -3.89 -19.21
C MET A 327 -3.77 -3.81 -20.73
N SER A 328 -2.94 -2.95 -21.33
CA SER A 328 -2.81 -2.87 -22.79
C SER A 328 -2.36 -4.19 -23.42
N VAL A 329 -1.36 -4.84 -22.82
CA VAL A 329 -0.90 -6.14 -23.33
C VAL A 329 -1.95 -7.23 -23.09
N LYS A 330 -2.59 -7.27 -21.93
CA LYS A 330 -3.63 -8.28 -21.63
C LYS A 330 -4.88 -8.13 -22.49
N ALA A 331 -5.37 -6.91 -22.67
CA ALA A 331 -6.53 -6.63 -23.51
C ALA A 331 -6.29 -7.11 -24.94
N TYR A 332 -5.09 -6.90 -25.47
CA TYR A 332 -4.69 -7.47 -26.75
C TYR A 332 -4.62 -9.01 -26.73
N LEU A 333 -3.86 -9.60 -25.79
CA LEU A 333 -3.66 -11.06 -25.72
C LEU A 333 -4.96 -11.86 -25.52
N ARG A 334 -6.02 -11.22 -25.02
CA ARG A 334 -7.34 -11.81 -24.77
C ARG A 334 -8.39 -11.36 -25.77
N HIS A 335 -8.02 -10.54 -26.75
CA HIS A 335 -8.92 -9.90 -27.68
C HIS A 335 -10.13 -9.22 -27.01
N GLU A 336 -9.90 -8.54 -25.89
CA GLU A 336 -10.92 -7.82 -25.13
C GLU A 336 -11.49 -6.64 -25.95
N ARG A 337 -12.81 -6.59 -26.11
CA ARG A 337 -13.49 -5.51 -26.83
C ARG A 337 -13.55 -4.24 -26.01
N GLU A 338 -12.48 -3.46 -26.10
CA GLU A 338 -12.34 -2.18 -25.43
C GLU A 338 -13.20 -1.08 -26.05
N ARG A 339 -13.87 -0.30 -25.19
CA ARG A 339 -14.79 0.77 -25.60
C ARG A 339 -14.07 2.07 -26.00
N THR A 340 -12.85 2.26 -25.51
CA THR A 340 -11.98 3.41 -25.84
C THR A 340 -10.63 2.95 -26.38
N PRO A 341 -10.56 2.26 -27.54
CA PRO A 341 -9.31 1.67 -28.01
C PRO A 341 -8.20 2.71 -28.24
N MET A 342 -8.54 3.92 -28.68
CA MET A 342 -7.53 4.96 -28.92
C MET A 342 -6.82 5.46 -27.65
N GLU A 343 -7.40 5.26 -26.47
CA GLU A 343 -6.71 5.56 -25.20
C GLU A 343 -5.53 4.60 -24.97
N TYR A 344 -5.63 3.36 -25.44
CA TYR A 344 -4.52 2.40 -25.41
C TYR A 344 -3.37 2.79 -26.36
N VAL A 345 -3.66 3.49 -27.45
CA VAL A 345 -2.62 4.08 -28.32
C VAL A 345 -1.95 5.25 -27.61
N ARG A 346 -2.72 6.15 -26.98
CA ARG A 346 -2.19 7.29 -26.19
C ARG A 346 -1.32 6.84 -25.03
N LEU A 347 -1.64 5.69 -24.43
CA LEU A 347 -0.90 5.10 -23.33
C LEU A 347 0.60 4.94 -23.64
N ALA A 348 0.98 4.72 -24.91
CA ALA A 348 2.38 4.59 -25.31
C ALA A 348 3.23 5.84 -25.02
N ALA A 349 2.61 7.01 -24.90
CA ALA A 349 3.28 8.25 -24.47
C ALA A 349 3.36 8.43 -22.94
N GLN A 350 2.58 7.65 -22.19
CA GLN A 350 2.34 7.81 -20.75
C GLN A 350 3.12 6.83 -19.87
N VAL A 351 3.67 5.74 -20.44
CA VAL A 351 4.36 4.69 -19.68
C VAL A 351 5.81 4.49 -20.11
N GLN A 352 6.66 4.05 -19.17
CA GLN A 352 8.07 3.73 -19.43
C GLN A 352 8.24 2.34 -20.10
N ARG A 353 7.48 2.07 -21.16
CA ARG A 353 7.51 0.82 -21.93
C ARG A 353 7.48 1.15 -23.43
N GLN A 354 8.47 0.65 -24.16
CA GLN A 354 8.61 0.91 -25.61
C GLN A 354 7.72 -0.01 -26.46
N TRP A 355 7.38 -1.18 -25.93
CA TRP A 355 6.62 -2.20 -26.65
C TRP A 355 5.25 -2.33 -26.01
N LEU A 356 4.22 -1.95 -26.77
CA LEU A 356 2.80 -2.12 -26.48
C LEU A 356 2.09 -2.45 -27.79
N PRO A 357 1.03 -3.28 -27.77
CA PRO A 357 0.15 -3.44 -28.92
C PRO A 357 -0.48 -2.10 -29.29
N LEU A 358 -0.43 -1.74 -30.57
CA LEU A 358 -0.97 -0.50 -31.11
C LEU A 358 -2.00 -0.79 -32.20
N PHE A 359 -1.70 -1.74 -33.08
CA PHE A 359 -2.46 -1.93 -34.31
C PHE A 359 -3.82 -2.57 -34.05
N TYR A 360 -3.90 -3.50 -33.10
CA TYR A 360 -5.14 -4.07 -32.58
C TYR A 360 -6.12 -3.00 -32.14
N PHE A 361 -5.65 -2.02 -31.34
CA PHE A 361 -6.50 -0.95 -30.84
C PHE A 361 -6.89 0.06 -31.94
N ILE A 362 -6.01 0.28 -32.92
CA ILE A 362 -6.34 1.09 -34.10
C ILE A 362 -7.46 0.41 -34.89
N ASN A 363 -7.31 -0.88 -35.19
CA ASN A 363 -8.31 -1.68 -35.89
C ASN A 363 -9.65 -1.72 -35.12
N LEU A 364 -9.59 -1.97 -33.82
CA LEU A 364 -10.78 -2.01 -32.95
C LEU A 364 -11.50 -0.65 -32.90
N SER A 365 -10.80 0.47 -33.05
CA SER A 365 -11.40 1.81 -33.10
C SER A 365 -12.06 2.15 -34.43
N GLY A 366 -11.78 1.39 -35.49
CA GLY A 366 -12.17 1.72 -36.87
C GLY A 366 -11.43 2.93 -37.45
N GLN A 367 -10.40 3.45 -36.79
CA GLN A 367 -9.54 4.53 -37.30
C GLN A 367 -8.40 3.98 -38.15
N ASN A 368 -7.81 4.85 -38.97
CA ASN A 368 -6.62 4.49 -39.74
C ASN A 368 -5.32 4.90 -39.02
N VAL A 369 -4.19 4.39 -39.53
CA VAL A 369 -2.87 4.63 -38.94
C VAL A 369 -2.48 6.11 -38.95
N GLU A 370 -2.85 6.87 -39.99
CA GLU A 370 -2.56 8.31 -40.07
C GLU A 370 -3.25 9.11 -38.96
N GLN A 371 -4.52 8.79 -38.66
CA GLN A 371 -5.28 9.37 -37.56
C GLN A 371 -4.65 9.00 -36.20
N ALA A 372 -4.23 7.74 -36.04
CA ALA A 372 -3.54 7.30 -34.82
C ALA A 372 -2.21 8.03 -34.60
N VAL A 373 -1.44 8.30 -35.68
CA VAL A 373 -0.22 9.11 -35.63
C VAL A 373 -0.52 10.54 -35.17
N GLN A 374 -1.53 11.19 -35.74
CA GLN A 374 -1.93 12.54 -35.34
C GLN A 374 -2.35 12.61 -33.86
N ILE A 375 -3.13 11.64 -33.40
CA ILE A 375 -3.56 11.53 -32.01
C ILE A 375 -2.38 11.34 -31.06
N LEU A 376 -1.48 10.41 -31.38
CA LEU A 376 -0.32 10.14 -30.54
C LEU A 376 0.66 11.32 -30.53
N ASP A 377 0.86 11.99 -31.67
CA ASP A 377 1.73 13.17 -31.77
C ASP A 377 1.19 14.37 -30.97
N ALA A 378 -0.13 14.56 -30.93
CA ALA A 378 -0.78 15.58 -30.10
C ALA A 378 -0.82 15.23 -28.60
N THR A 379 -0.59 13.97 -28.21
CA THR A 379 -0.65 13.53 -26.82
C THR A 379 0.54 14.06 -26.01
N GLU A 380 0.29 14.68 -24.86
CA GLU A 380 1.34 15.14 -23.94
C GLU A 380 2.14 13.93 -23.41
N ALA A 381 3.46 13.95 -23.58
CA ALA A 381 4.30 12.80 -23.24
C ALA A 381 4.93 12.93 -21.86
N VAL A 382 4.60 12.00 -20.96
CA VAL A 382 5.38 11.78 -19.73
C VAL A 382 6.73 11.14 -20.08
N TYR A 383 6.79 10.29 -21.12
CA TYR A 383 8.03 9.67 -21.59
C TYR A 383 8.24 9.89 -23.09
N LEU A 384 9.21 10.75 -23.44
CA LEU A 384 9.50 11.15 -24.82
C LEU A 384 9.97 9.98 -25.70
N LEU A 385 10.89 9.14 -25.21
CA LEU A 385 11.45 8.03 -26.00
C LEU A 385 10.39 6.95 -26.35
N PRO A 386 9.57 6.45 -25.41
CA PRO A 386 8.44 5.57 -25.72
C PRO A 386 7.48 6.14 -26.76
N LYS A 387 7.06 7.41 -26.63
CA LYS A 387 6.22 8.09 -27.64
C LYS A 387 6.87 8.07 -29.02
N GLN A 388 8.15 8.47 -29.10
CA GLN A 388 8.89 8.48 -30.37
C GLN A 388 8.94 7.08 -31.00
N ARG A 389 9.22 6.04 -30.20
CA ARG A 389 9.26 4.65 -30.70
C ARG A 389 7.90 4.15 -31.17
N ALA A 390 6.83 4.50 -30.48
CA ALA A 390 5.48 4.19 -30.94
C ALA A 390 5.13 4.91 -32.25
N LEU A 391 5.52 6.17 -32.42
CA LEU A 391 5.36 6.90 -33.68
C LEU A 391 6.17 6.29 -34.83
N GLU A 392 7.43 5.93 -34.58
CA GLU A 392 8.28 5.21 -35.56
C GLU A 392 7.64 3.89 -35.98
N ARG A 393 7.00 3.16 -35.05
CA ARG A 393 6.25 1.93 -35.37
C ARG A 393 5.03 2.18 -36.23
N LEU A 394 4.20 3.17 -35.88
CA LEU A 394 3.03 3.53 -36.68
C LEU A 394 3.41 4.01 -38.09
N ARG A 395 4.58 4.64 -38.26
CA ARG A 395 5.11 5.04 -39.57
C ARG A 395 5.82 3.92 -40.34
N GLY A 396 5.94 2.73 -39.74
CA GLY A 396 6.66 1.59 -40.32
C GLY A 396 8.19 1.71 -40.31
N GLU A 397 8.75 2.72 -39.63
CA GLU A 397 10.19 2.98 -39.48
C GLU A 397 10.83 2.05 -38.44
N LEU A 398 10.04 1.54 -37.49
CA LEU A 398 10.46 0.59 -36.46
C LEU A 398 9.50 -0.60 -36.39
N ARG A 399 10.01 -1.81 -36.09
CA ARG A 399 9.20 -3.02 -35.93
C ARG A 399 9.60 -3.79 -34.67
N ALA A 400 8.65 -4.53 -34.10
CA ALA A 400 8.92 -5.46 -33.00
C ALA A 400 9.78 -6.64 -33.45
N TYR A 401 9.78 -6.95 -34.76
CA TYR A 401 10.59 -8.00 -35.37
C TYR A 401 12.06 -7.96 -34.96
N THR A 402 12.62 -9.11 -34.63
CA THR A 402 14.06 -9.33 -34.45
C THR A 402 14.44 -10.66 -35.06
N ALA A 403 15.42 -10.66 -35.96
CA ALA A 403 15.89 -11.89 -36.60
C ALA A 403 16.31 -12.94 -35.55
N LEU A 404 15.85 -14.18 -35.75
CA LEU A 404 16.16 -15.29 -34.87
C LEU A 404 17.68 -15.54 -34.84
N SER A 405 18.19 -15.80 -33.63
CA SER A 405 19.61 -16.07 -33.42
C SER A 405 19.84 -16.90 -32.16
N GLY A 406 20.90 -17.72 -32.19
CA GLY A 406 21.27 -18.61 -31.09
C GLY A 406 20.16 -19.59 -30.73
N ASN A 407 19.93 -19.81 -29.43
CA ASN A 407 19.01 -20.83 -28.93
C ASN A 407 17.52 -20.55 -29.25
N ALA A 408 17.17 -19.36 -29.77
CA ALA A 408 15.80 -19.04 -30.17
C ALA A 408 15.43 -19.59 -31.55
N VAL A 409 16.44 -19.94 -32.38
CA VAL A 409 16.23 -20.50 -33.73
C VAL A 409 15.40 -21.80 -33.69
N PRO A 410 15.78 -22.85 -32.94
CA PRO A 410 15.02 -24.11 -32.94
C PRO A 410 13.59 -23.93 -32.41
N VAL A 411 13.39 -23.06 -31.41
CA VAL A 411 12.05 -22.77 -30.87
C VAL A 411 11.20 -22.04 -31.91
N GLY A 412 11.79 -21.13 -32.70
CA GLY A 412 11.09 -20.46 -33.79
C GLY A 412 10.72 -21.41 -34.92
N GLU A 413 11.58 -22.38 -35.25
CA GLU A 413 11.30 -23.45 -36.22
C GLU A 413 10.15 -24.36 -35.75
N GLU A 414 10.12 -24.75 -34.47
CA GLU A 414 8.98 -25.49 -33.88
C GLU A 414 7.66 -24.72 -33.98
N ILE A 415 7.68 -23.43 -33.63
CA ILE A 415 6.48 -22.57 -33.72
C ILE A 415 6.00 -22.47 -35.18
N GLN A 416 6.92 -22.26 -36.13
CA GLN A 416 6.59 -22.19 -37.57
C GLN A 416 6.07 -23.53 -38.13
N ALA A 417 6.50 -24.66 -37.56
CA ALA A 417 5.98 -25.97 -37.90
C ALA A 417 4.61 -26.28 -37.26
N GLY A 418 4.09 -25.40 -36.40
CA GLY A 418 2.83 -25.59 -35.68
C GLY A 418 2.95 -26.44 -34.41
N GLU A 419 4.17 -26.74 -33.95
CA GLU A 419 4.44 -27.57 -32.76
C GLU A 419 4.36 -26.75 -31.45
N ILE A 420 3.22 -26.09 -31.24
CA ILE A 420 3.02 -25.11 -30.15
C ILE A 420 2.64 -25.77 -28.81
N ASP A 421 2.04 -26.96 -28.84
CA ASP A 421 1.59 -27.65 -27.62
C ASP A 421 2.75 -27.96 -26.67
N GLY A 422 2.61 -27.59 -25.39
CA GLY A 422 3.63 -27.84 -24.37
C GLY A 422 4.91 -27.00 -24.50
N LEU A 423 4.92 -25.95 -25.33
CA LEU A 423 6.08 -25.08 -25.52
C LEU A 423 6.56 -24.44 -24.20
N ALA A 424 5.62 -24.05 -23.34
CA ALA A 424 5.87 -23.47 -22.02
C ALA A 424 6.54 -24.43 -21.04
N ASP A 425 6.37 -25.75 -21.22
CA ASP A 425 7.02 -26.78 -20.40
C ASP A 425 8.43 -27.10 -20.90
N ARG A 426 8.64 -27.01 -22.23
CA ARG A 426 9.93 -27.34 -22.87
C ARG A 426 10.95 -26.20 -22.79
N TYR A 427 10.49 -24.94 -22.79
CA TYR A 427 11.38 -23.79 -23.00
C TYR A 427 11.19 -22.67 -21.97
N GLN A 428 12.29 -21.94 -21.74
CA GLN A 428 12.28 -20.76 -20.87
C GLN A 428 11.40 -19.65 -21.46
N PRO A 429 10.65 -18.87 -20.64
CA PRO A 429 9.74 -17.83 -21.12
C PRO A 429 10.40 -16.78 -22.02
N THR A 430 11.63 -16.38 -21.70
CA THR A 430 12.39 -15.42 -22.51
C THR A 430 12.78 -15.99 -23.87
N LEU A 431 12.97 -17.31 -23.97
CA LEU A 431 13.33 -17.98 -25.21
C LEU A 431 12.11 -18.07 -26.14
N ILE A 432 10.96 -18.45 -25.58
CA ILE A 432 9.66 -18.44 -26.26
C ILE A 432 9.35 -17.04 -26.79
N ALA A 433 9.42 -16.02 -25.94
CA ALA A 433 9.16 -14.64 -26.35
C ALA A 433 10.12 -14.15 -27.45
N ARG A 434 11.40 -14.54 -27.39
CA ARG A 434 12.39 -14.22 -28.45
C ARG A 434 12.11 -14.97 -29.75
N ALA A 435 11.62 -16.21 -29.68
CA ALA A 435 11.21 -16.97 -30.86
C ALA A 435 10.01 -16.29 -31.55
N ILE A 436 9.01 -15.88 -30.78
CA ILE A 436 7.84 -15.14 -31.29
C ILE A 436 8.24 -13.81 -31.95
N GLN A 437 9.21 -13.08 -31.37
CA GLN A 437 9.73 -11.84 -31.96
C GLN A 437 10.34 -12.03 -33.36
N GLY A 438 10.78 -13.24 -33.71
CA GLY A 438 11.41 -13.55 -34.98
C GLY A 438 10.50 -14.23 -36.00
N LEU A 439 9.21 -14.38 -35.71
CA LEU A 439 8.25 -14.94 -36.67
C LEU A 439 8.12 -14.06 -37.92
N PRO A 440 7.93 -14.65 -39.11
CA PRO A 440 7.79 -13.91 -40.35
C PRO A 440 6.44 -13.17 -40.43
N ASN A 441 6.23 -12.34 -41.45
CA ASN A 441 5.00 -11.52 -41.56
C ASN A 441 3.79 -12.32 -42.05
N ASP A 442 4.02 -13.46 -42.69
CA ASP A 442 3.04 -14.41 -43.22
C ASP A 442 2.78 -15.58 -42.26
N PHE A 443 3.15 -15.43 -40.98
CA PHE A 443 2.85 -16.44 -39.97
C PHE A 443 1.35 -16.45 -39.68
N GLU A 444 0.70 -17.58 -39.96
CA GLU A 444 -0.71 -17.82 -39.69
C GLU A 444 -0.92 -18.41 -38.28
N ASN A 445 -2.15 -18.34 -37.76
CA ASN A 445 -2.56 -18.98 -36.51
C ASN A 445 -1.84 -18.45 -35.25
N VAL A 446 -1.98 -17.16 -34.95
CA VAL A 446 -1.40 -16.52 -33.77
C VAL A 446 -2.08 -16.89 -32.44
N GLU A 447 -3.35 -17.34 -32.47
CA GLU A 447 -4.20 -17.55 -31.29
C GLU A 447 -3.52 -18.39 -30.18
N PRO A 448 -2.89 -19.56 -30.49
CA PRO A 448 -2.24 -20.37 -29.45
C PRO A 448 -1.05 -19.65 -28.79
N LEU A 449 -0.38 -18.76 -29.52
CA LEU A 449 0.72 -17.96 -28.98
C LEU A 449 0.23 -16.86 -28.06
N LEU A 450 -0.96 -16.31 -28.31
CA LEU A 450 -1.59 -15.32 -27.41
C LEU A 450 -1.90 -15.94 -26.05
N GLU A 451 -2.50 -17.15 -26.03
CA GLU A 451 -2.79 -17.89 -24.80
C GLU A 451 -1.52 -18.21 -24.00
N ILE A 452 -0.46 -18.67 -24.67
CA ILE A 452 0.84 -18.93 -24.03
C ILE A 452 1.41 -17.65 -23.42
N LEU A 453 1.38 -16.53 -24.16
CA LEU A 453 1.89 -15.27 -23.65
C LEU A 453 1.08 -14.73 -22.47
N ASP A 454 -0.26 -14.87 -22.44
CA ASP A 454 -1.08 -14.47 -21.28
C ASP A 454 -0.75 -15.34 -20.06
N GLY A 455 -0.62 -16.66 -20.24
CA GLY A 455 -0.21 -17.59 -19.19
C GLY A 455 1.15 -17.25 -18.60
N LEU A 456 2.15 -16.98 -19.45
CA LEU A 456 3.49 -16.56 -19.03
C LEU A 456 3.47 -15.19 -18.34
N LEU A 457 2.69 -14.24 -18.84
CA LEU A 457 2.57 -12.90 -18.24
C LEU A 457 1.95 -12.95 -16.83
N ASN A 458 0.96 -13.82 -16.63
CA ASN A 458 0.30 -14.02 -15.34
C ASN A 458 1.16 -14.80 -14.35
N THR A 459 2.02 -15.70 -14.82
CA THR A 459 2.95 -16.48 -13.99
C THR A 459 4.14 -15.63 -13.51
N TYR A 460 4.73 -14.82 -14.39
CA TYR A 460 5.98 -14.09 -14.12
C TYR A 460 5.74 -12.59 -13.80
N ARG A 461 4.79 -12.28 -12.89
CA ARG A 461 4.37 -10.89 -12.57
C ARG A 461 5.49 -9.98 -12.08
N SER A 462 6.45 -10.52 -11.33
CA SER A 462 7.54 -9.72 -10.71
C SER A 462 8.83 -9.69 -11.52
N ASN A 463 8.94 -10.43 -12.63
CA ASN A 463 10.18 -10.50 -13.42
C ASN A 463 10.16 -9.49 -14.58
N SER A 464 10.85 -8.36 -14.40
CA SER A 464 10.85 -7.27 -15.39
C SER A 464 11.47 -7.65 -16.73
N ALA A 465 12.47 -8.54 -16.75
CA ALA A 465 13.16 -8.96 -17.97
C ALA A 465 12.27 -9.86 -18.83
N VAL A 466 11.62 -10.86 -18.20
CA VAL A 466 10.64 -11.74 -18.85
C VAL A 466 9.48 -10.92 -19.41
N ARG A 467 8.92 -10.00 -18.60
CA ARG A 467 7.82 -9.12 -19.02
C ARG A 467 8.19 -8.25 -20.21
N GLY A 468 9.38 -7.66 -20.21
CA GLY A 468 9.85 -6.86 -21.34
C GLY A 468 9.95 -7.66 -22.64
N ALA A 469 10.39 -8.92 -22.57
CA ALA A 469 10.42 -9.82 -23.72
C ALA A 469 9.01 -10.19 -24.21
N ILE A 470 8.09 -10.48 -23.29
CA ILE A 470 6.68 -10.78 -23.59
C ILE A 470 5.99 -9.58 -24.26
N TYR A 471 6.22 -8.35 -23.78
CA TYR A 471 5.59 -7.15 -24.34
C TYR A 471 5.99 -6.93 -25.80
N ARG A 472 7.26 -7.19 -26.11
CA ARG A 472 7.76 -7.13 -27.48
C ARG A 472 7.24 -8.27 -28.33
N ALA A 473 7.10 -9.47 -27.77
CA ALA A 473 6.49 -10.61 -28.45
C ALA A 473 5.01 -10.35 -28.80
N ALA A 474 4.22 -9.85 -27.84
CA ALA A 474 2.84 -9.43 -28.08
C ALA A 474 2.74 -8.33 -29.14
N SER A 475 3.64 -7.33 -29.07
CA SER A 475 3.74 -6.28 -30.10
C SER A 475 4.12 -6.82 -31.49
N ARG A 476 4.79 -7.98 -31.57
CA ARG A 476 5.12 -8.64 -32.84
C ARG A 476 3.92 -9.38 -33.41
N LEU A 477 3.15 -10.09 -32.59
CA LEU A 477 1.91 -10.73 -33.02
C LEU A 477 0.90 -9.67 -33.49
N ASP A 478 0.79 -8.55 -32.78
CA ASP A 478 -0.04 -7.40 -33.15
C ASP A 478 0.33 -6.83 -34.53
N GLU A 479 1.62 -6.78 -34.85
CA GLU A 479 2.11 -6.38 -36.17
C GLU A 479 1.77 -7.41 -37.27
N ILE A 480 1.79 -8.71 -36.95
CA ILE A 480 1.50 -9.79 -37.93
C ILE A 480 0.00 -9.76 -38.28
N GLU A 481 -0.88 -9.73 -37.28
CA GLU A 481 -2.33 -9.68 -37.50
C GLU A 481 -2.76 -8.42 -38.27
N PHE A 482 -2.12 -7.29 -38.00
CA PHE A 482 -2.39 -6.06 -38.75
C PHE A 482 -1.99 -6.15 -40.23
N ILE A 483 -0.88 -6.82 -40.54
CA ILE A 483 -0.43 -7.04 -41.91
C ILE A 483 -1.41 -7.98 -42.63
N GLU A 484 -1.87 -9.04 -41.98
CA GLU A 484 -2.85 -9.98 -42.52
C GLU A 484 -4.17 -9.27 -42.89
N LEU A 485 -4.72 -8.47 -41.96
CA LEU A 485 -5.93 -7.67 -42.21
C LEU A 485 -5.76 -6.68 -43.37
N SER A 486 -4.59 -6.05 -43.48
CA SER A 486 -4.30 -5.08 -44.56
C SER A 486 -4.16 -5.74 -45.95
N GLN A 487 -3.99 -7.06 -46.02
CA GLN A 487 -3.94 -7.82 -47.27
C GLN A 487 -5.32 -8.32 -47.72
N VAL A 488 -6.32 -8.35 -46.83
CA VAL A 488 -7.69 -8.79 -47.13
C VAL A 488 -8.56 -7.65 -47.68
N ASP A 489 -8.22 -6.39 -47.37
CA ASP A 489 -8.91 -5.18 -47.84
C ASP A 489 -8.38 -4.60 -49.18
N ASN A 490 -7.38 -5.25 -49.81
CA ASN A 490 -6.90 -4.97 -51.17
C ASN A 490 -7.29 -6.10 -52.13
#